data_AF-A0A421CZP7-F1
#
_entry.id   AF-A0A421CZP7-F1
#
_cell.length_a   1.000
_cell.length_b   1.000
_cell.length_c   1.000
_cell.angle_alpha   90.00
_cell.angle_beta   90.00
_cell.angle_gamma   90.00
#
_symmetry.space_group_name_H-M   'P 1'
#
loop_
_entity.id
_entity.type
_entity.pdbx_description
1 polymer ?
#
loop_
_entity_poly.entity_id
_entity_poly.type
_entity_poly.pdbx_seq_one_letter_code
_entity_poly.pdbx_strand_id
1 'polypeptide(L)'
;MDDFQEKIIPLITDGTLTGLIPIFETARQQQQVPPTAILLQTAIKAMQLDVLQYLLTRLLPHEEDEDNNGNGKQSPFRTLDREVILKALTSERVPAFELLCRHDPSLLTMPLGHWGPPLAWAVLGDQLRLASFLLANGVDPNETQLNHRPVVEGAASVASCAMMELLLDHGATIEGTGALFGAVCHRRIDMLTLLVEKRKMTNINAIQPADENQSLTAGPVLHLAIRKKYRPMVRVLIERFHADPLARDPEVWKETNNKHNNPLNANKDALGKIGKEGLTLMD
;
A
#
# COMPACT_ATOMS: atom_id res chain seq x y z
N MET A 1 7.84 -12.91 38.00
CA MET A 1 7.97 -12.14 36.75
C MET A 1 7.76 -10.65 36.98
N ASP A 2 6.75 -10.24 37.76
CA ASP A 2 6.40 -8.82 37.94
C ASP A 2 7.56 -7.93 38.46
N ASP A 3 8.37 -8.39 39.41
CA ASP A 3 9.47 -7.59 39.98
C ASP A 3 10.57 -7.22 38.95
N PHE A 4 10.96 -8.14 38.07
CA PHE A 4 11.92 -7.82 37.00
C PHE A 4 11.29 -6.92 35.94
N GLN A 5 10.02 -7.13 35.60
CA GLN A 5 9.32 -6.31 34.63
C GLN A 5 9.20 -4.85 35.10
N GLU A 6 8.82 -4.63 36.36
CA GLU A 6 8.72 -3.29 36.97
C GLU A 6 10.06 -2.55 37.02
N LYS A 7 11.18 -3.28 37.14
CA LYS A 7 12.53 -2.69 37.12
C LYS A 7 13.05 -2.45 35.70
N ILE A 8 12.76 -3.34 34.76
CA ILE A 8 13.30 -3.31 33.40
C ILE A 8 12.58 -2.30 32.51
N ILE A 9 11.25 -2.21 32.56
CA ILE A 9 10.46 -1.35 31.66
C ILE A 9 10.84 0.15 31.76
N PRO A 10 11.01 0.75 32.96
CA PRO A 10 11.43 2.14 33.08
C PRO A 10 12.81 2.38 32.45
N LEU A 11 13.76 1.46 32.69
CA LEU A 11 15.12 1.57 32.14
C LEU A 11 15.13 1.50 30.61
N ILE A 12 14.27 0.65 30.03
CA ILE A 12 14.05 0.61 28.58
C ILE A 12 13.46 1.93 28.09
N THR A 13 12.48 2.48 28.81
CA THR A 13 11.79 3.73 28.42
C THR A 13 12.75 4.91 28.45
N ASP A 14 13.60 4.99 29.48
CA ASP A 14 14.57 6.07 29.68
C ASP A 14 15.83 5.91 28.80
N GLY A 15 16.01 4.75 28.14
CA GLY A 15 17.19 4.49 27.32
C GLY A 15 18.46 4.20 28.11
N THR A 16 18.34 3.84 29.40
CA THR A 16 19.48 3.69 30.32
C THR A 16 20.13 2.31 30.20
N LEU A 17 20.86 2.10 29.11
CA LEU A 17 21.47 0.80 28.79
C LEU A 17 22.42 0.27 29.89
N THR A 18 23.20 1.16 30.51
CA THR A 18 24.12 0.81 31.61
C THR A 18 23.41 0.25 32.84
N GLY A 19 22.24 0.79 33.19
CA GLY A 19 21.40 0.28 34.27
C GLY A 19 20.63 -0.98 33.87
N LEU A 20 20.20 -1.06 32.60
CA LEU A 20 19.43 -2.17 32.06
C LEU A 20 20.23 -3.48 32.03
N ILE A 21 21.46 -3.47 31.49
CA ILE A 21 22.27 -4.67 31.26
C ILE A 21 22.38 -5.59 32.51
N PRO A 22 22.82 -5.11 33.69
CA PRO A 22 23.02 -5.99 34.85
C PRO A 22 21.71 -6.63 35.33
N ILE A 23 20.61 -5.87 35.33
CA ILE A 23 19.29 -6.36 35.77
C ILE A 23 18.74 -7.37 34.76
N PHE A 24 18.86 -7.06 33.47
CA PHE A 24 18.40 -7.93 32.40
C PHE A 24 19.16 -9.26 32.34
N GLU A 25 20.49 -9.24 32.44
CA GLU A 25 21.28 -10.48 32.45
C GLU A 25 21.00 -11.33 33.69
N THR A 26 20.74 -10.69 34.85
CA THR A 26 20.30 -11.40 36.06
C THR A 26 18.94 -12.08 35.83
N ALA A 27 17.97 -11.36 35.26
CA ALA A 27 16.67 -11.92 34.92
C ALA A 27 16.79 -13.10 33.93
N ARG A 28 17.72 -13.02 32.98
CA ARG A 28 18.00 -14.07 32.00
C ARG A 28 18.59 -15.32 32.64
N GLN A 29 19.58 -15.17 33.51
CA GLN A 29 20.17 -16.29 34.26
C GLN A 29 19.14 -17.02 35.13
N GLN A 30 18.18 -16.27 35.69
CA GLN A 30 17.10 -16.81 36.50
C GLN A 30 15.91 -17.33 35.68
N GLN A 31 15.95 -17.23 34.35
CA GLN A 31 14.82 -17.56 33.45
C GLN A 31 13.53 -16.80 33.78
N GLN A 32 13.65 -15.58 34.32
CA GLN A 32 12.55 -14.69 34.69
C GLN A 32 12.48 -13.45 33.79
N VAL A 33 12.96 -13.57 32.54
CA VAL A 33 12.89 -12.48 31.56
C VAL A 33 11.42 -12.13 31.30
N PRO A 34 11.03 -10.84 31.37
CA PRO A 34 9.69 -10.42 30.98
C PRO A 34 9.40 -10.81 29.52
N PRO A 35 8.12 -10.88 29.12
CA PRO A 35 7.76 -11.24 27.75
C PRO A 35 8.50 -10.38 26.71
N THR A 36 9.21 -11.04 25.79
CA THR A 36 10.02 -10.38 24.73
C THR A 36 9.22 -9.33 23.97
N ALA A 37 7.96 -9.61 23.67
CA ALA A 37 7.07 -8.67 22.99
C ALA A 37 6.92 -7.35 23.77
N ILE A 38 6.77 -7.39 25.09
CA ILE A 38 6.64 -6.18 25.93
C ILE A 38 7.93 -5.37 25.89
N LEU A 39 9.09 -6.02 26.03
CA LEU A 39 10.38 -5.35 26.04
C LEU A 39 10.66 -4.65 24.72
N LEU A 40 10.48 -5.36 23.60
CA LEU A 40 10.70 -4.83 22.26
C LEU A 40 9.67 -3.73 21.92
N GLN A 41 8.39 -3.94 22.22
CA GLN A 41 7.37 -2.90 22.02
C GLN A 41 7.68 -1.64 22.82
N THR A 42 8.20 -1.77 24.05
CA THR A 42 8.57 -0.63 24.89
C THR A 42 9.73 0.14 24.27
N ALA A 43 10.80 -0.56 23.87
CA ALA A 43 11.95 0.07 23.22
C ALA A 43 11.56 0.77 21.90
N ILE A 44 10.70 0.14 21.09
CA ILE A 44 10.18 0.71 19.83
C ILE A 44 9.29 1.94 20.10
N LYS A 45 8.37 1.87 21.08
CA LYS A 45 7.49 3.00 21.43
C LYS A 45 8.29 4.19 21.94
N ALA A 46 9.29 3.95 22.78
CA ALA A 46 10.17 4.97 23.33
C ALA A 46 11.27 5.43 22.35
N MET A 47 11.38 4.79 21.17
CA MET A 47 12.42 5.08 20.16
C MET A 47 13.86 4.95 20.70
N GLN A 48 14.07 4.03 21.64
CA GLN A 48 15.38 3.79 22.26
C GLN A 48 16.17 2.77 21.45
N LEU A 49 16.81 3.23 20.37
CA LEU A 49 17.42 2.37 19.36
C LEU A 49 18.59 1.53 19.89
N ASP A 50 19.41 2.08 20.79
CA ASP A 50 20.54 1.34 21.38
C ASP A 50 20.05 0.20 22.30
N VAL A 51 19.00 0.49 23.07
CA VAL A 51 18.32 -0.53 23.89
C VAL A 51 17.67 -1.58 23.00
N LEU A 52 17.00 -1.17 21.93
CA LEU A 52 16.40 -2.08 20.96
C LEU A 52 17.46 -2.99 20.32
N GLN A 53 18.58 -2.43 19.87
CA GLN A 53 19.71 -3.19 19.30
C GLN A 53 20.23 -4.23 20.30
N TYR A 54 20.44 -3.82 21.55
CA TYR A 54 20.89 -4.71 22.60
C TYR A 54 19.90 -5.86 22.82
N LEU A 55 18.61 -5.54 22.97
CA LEU A 55 17.57 -6.53 23.20
C LEU A 55 17.46 -7.54 22.06
N LEU A 56 17.49 -7.07 20.79
CA LEU A 56 17.45 -7.96 19.63
C LEU A 56 18.66 -8.89 19.59
N THR A 57 19.86 -8.35 19.80
CA THR A 57 21.11 -9.16 19.81
C THR A 57 21.09 -10.23 20.91
N ARG A 58 20.44 -9.96 22.05
CA ARG A 58 20.38 -10.88 23.18
C ARG A 58 19.22 -11.88 23.13
N LEU A 59 18.08 -11.47 22.60
CA LEU A 59 16.86 -12.27 22.59
C LEU A 59 16.66 -13.04 21.29
N LEU A 60 17.30 -12.60 20.20
CA LEU A 60 17.21 -13.18 18.87
C LEU A 60 18.63 -13.33 18.28
N PRO A 61 19.47 -14.19 18.87
CA PRO A 61 20.81 -14.42 18.35
C PRO A 61 20.74 -14.98 16.92
N HIS A 62 21.62 -14.52 16.03
CA HIS A 62 21.83 -15.13 14.72
C HIS A 62 22.32 -16.57 14.92
N GLU A 63 21.54 -17.56 14.50
CA GLU A 63 22.05 -18.92 14.27
C GLU A 63 22.95 -18.86 13.02
N GLU A 64 24.26 -18.71 13.23
CA GLU A 64 25.27 -19.00 12.21
C GLU A 64 25.41 -20.53 12.05
N ASP A 65 24.35 -21.21 11.60
CA ASP A 65 24.46 -22.64 11.31
C ASP A 65 24.52 -22.87 9.80
N GLU A 66 25.73 -23.17 9.34
CA GLU A 66 26.07 -23.75 8.03
C GLU A 66 25.45 -25.14 7.86
N ASP A 67 24.12 -25.25 7.88
CA ASP A 67 23.47 -26.51 7.51
C ASP A 67 23.35 -26.60 5.98
N ASN A 68 24.32 -27.32 5.40
CA ASN A 68 24.45 -27.74 4.00
C ASN A 68 23.31 -28.62 3.46
N ASN A 69 22.10 -28.52 4.00
CA ASN A 69 20.94 -29.27 3.53
C ASN A 69 19.85 -28.28 3.11
N GLY A 70 19.59 -28.21 1.80
CA GLY A 70 18.73 -27.25 1.10
C GLY A 70 17.24 -27.23 1.47
N ASN A 71 16.90 -27.30 2.75
CA ASN A 71 15.60 -26.93 3.28
C ASN A 71 15.65 -25.43 3.60
N GLY A 72 14.80 -24.64 2.93
CA GLY A 72 14.82 -23.19 2.93
C GLY A 72 15.09 -22.56 4.30
N LYS A 73 16.12 -21.69 4.32
CA LYS A 73 16.51 -20.82 5.44
C LYS A 73 15.28 -20.31 6.20
N GLN A 74 15.10 -20.75 7.44
CA GLN A 74 14.03 -20.26 8.29
C GLN A 74 14.50 -18.97 8.96
N SER A 75 13.78 -17.86 8.75
CA SER A 75 14.13 -16.56 9.34
C SER A 75 14.08 -16.65 10.89
N PRO A 76 15.08 -16.07 11.61
CA PRO A 76 15.10 -16.00 13.07
C PRO A 76 13.91 -15.23 13.68
N PHE A 77 13.09 -14.57 12.85
CA PHE A 77 11.96 -13.74 13.27
C PHE A 77 10.59 -14.37 13.00
N ARG A 78 10.53 -15.68 12.67
CA ARG A 78 9.24 -16.40 12.65
C ARG A 78 8.47 -16.31 13.98
N THR A 79 9.17 -15.98 15.06
CA THR A 79 8.64 -15.81 16.43
C THR A 79 8.48 -14.35 16.86
N LEU A 80 8.84 -13.35 16.05
CA LEU A 80 8.56 -11.97 16.40
C LEU A 80 7.07 -11.71 16.28
N ASP A 81 6.44 -11.32 17.39
CA ASP A 81 5.01 -11.07 17.43
C ASP A 81 4.64 -9.98 16.40
N ARG A 82 3.64 -10.27 15.57
CA ARG A 82 3.09 -9.33 14.58
C ARG A 82 2.79 -7.97 15.20
N GLU A 83 2.36 -7.93 16.47
CA GLU A 83 2.08 -6.68 17.17
C GLU A 83 3.35 -5.82 17.38
N VAL A 84 4.50 -6.44 17.64
CA VAL A 84 5.79 -5.75 17.78
C VAL A 84 6.13 -5.05 16.47
N ILE A 85 5.97 -5.75 15.34
CA ILE A 85 6.29 -5.24 14.02
C ILE A 85 5.35 -4.10 13.64
N LEU A 86 4.04 -4.28 13.85
CA LEU A 86 3.06 -3.22 13.60
C LEU A 86 3.35 -1.95 14.40
N LYS A 87 3.92 -2.08 15.60
CA LYS A 87 4.30 -0.91 16.41
C LYS A 87 5.41 -0.09 15.75
N ALA A 88 6.31 -0.73 14.99
CA ALA A 88 7.41 -0.09 14.29
C ALA A 88 7.01 0.50 12.92
N LEU A 89 5.89 0.06 12.33
CA LEU A 89 5.41 0.53 11.02
C LEU A 89 4.69 1.88 11.08
N THR A 90 5.39 2.88 11.60
CA THR A 90 4.98 4.30 11.54
C THR A 90 6.09 5.17 10.95
N SER A 91 5.73 6.29 10.31
CA SER A 91 6.69 7.27 9.79
C SER A 91 7.72 7.73 10.83
N GLU A 92 7.34 7.89 12.11
CA GLU A 92 8.29 8.30 13.16
C GLU A 92 9.30 7.21 13.50
N ARG A 93 8.87 5.94 13.39
CA ARG A 93 9.61 4.76 13.86
C ARG A 93 10.35 4.00 12.77
N VAL A 94 10.47 4.59 11.57
CA VAL A 94 11.30 4.04 10.49
C VAL A 94 12.70 3.61 10.96
N PRO A 95 13.44 4.36 11.81
CA PRO A 95 14.74 3.89 12.30
C PRO A 95 14.67 2.60 13.13
N ALA A 96 13.61 2.42 13.92
CA ALA A 96 13.40 1.18 14.68
C ALA A 96 13.04 0.02 13.74
N PHE A 97 12.21 0.27 12.73
CA PHE A 97 11.87 -0.73 11.71
C PHE A 97 13.07 -1.11 10.83
N GLU A 98 13.89 -0.14 10.45
CA GLU A 98 15.16 -0.36 9.76
C GLU A 98 16.07 -1.28 10.56
N LEU A 99 16.19 -1.03 11.86
CA LEU A 99 16.98 -1.86 12.75
C LEU A 99 16.45 -3.30 12.79
N LEU A 100 15.13 -3.50 12.91
CA LEU A 100 14.51 -4.82 12.78
C LEU A 100 14.85 -5.49 11.43
N CYS A 101 14.78 -4.74 10.33
CA CYS A 101 15.08 -5.26 8.98
C CYS A 101 16.56 -5.64 8.79
N ARG A 102 17.50 -5.02 9.52
CA ARG A 102 18.92 -5.42 9.47
C ARG A 102 19.14 -6.82 10.04
N HIS A 103 18.35 -7.21 11.03
CA HIS A 103 18.41 -8.57 11.59
C HIS A 103 17.54 -9.55 10.80
N ASP A 104 16.41 -9.10 10.24
CA ASP A 104 15.62 -9.88 9.28
C ASP A 104 15.10 -9.07 8.09
N PRO A 105 15.77 -9.20 6.93
CA PRO A 105 15.34 -8.55 5.70
C PRO A 105 13.95 -9.01 5.20
N SER A 106 13.46 -10.19 5.60
CA SER A 106 12.15 -10.69 5.17
C SER A 106 10.98 -9.86 5.71
N LEU A 107 11.22 -9.04 6.75
CA LEU A 107 10.26 -8.08 7.27
C LEU A 107 9.84 -7.03 6.25
N LEU A 108 10.65 -6.75 5.21
CA LEU A 108 10.32 -5.77 4.16
C LEU A 108 9.11 -6.18 3.32
N THR A 109 8.90 -7.50 3.12
CA THR A 109 7.86 -8.06 2.25
C THR A 109 6.89 -8.99 2.98
N MET A 110 6.97 -9.04 4.31
CA MET A 110 6.12 -9.93 5.13
C MET A 110 4.63 -9.65 4.96
N PRO A 111 3.75 -10.68 5.00
CA PRO A 111 2.32 -10.46 4.94
C PRO A 111 1.78 -9.92 6.28
N LEU A 112 1.15 -8.73 6.27
CA LEU A 112 0.45 -8.17 7.44
C LEU A 112 -1.04 -8.51 7.41
N GLY A 113 -1.42 -9.70 6.94
CA GLY A 113 -2.82 -10.10 6.75
C GLY A 113 -3.46 -9.37 5.57
N HIS A 114 -4.72 -8.94 5.71
CA HIS A 114 -5.48 -8.31 4.62
C HIS A 114 -4.93 -6.94 4.19
N TRP A 115 -4.10 -6.29 5.01
CA TRP A 115 -3.47 -5.02 4.67
C TRP A 115 -2.34 -5.15 3.64
N GLY A 116 -1.90 -6.37 3.33
CA GLY A 116 -0.77 -6.61 2.44
C GLY A 116 0.58 -6.46 3.15
N PRO A 117 1.69 -6.37 2.40
CA PRO A 117 3.02 -6.17 2.96
C PRO A 117 3.23 -4.73 3.49
N PRO A 118 4.33 -4.43 4.20
CA PRO A 118 4.59 -3.11 4.78
C PRO A 118 4.41 -1.93 3.81
N LEU A 119 4.72 -2.10 2.53
CA LEU A 119 4.53 -1.03 1.55
C LEU A 119 3.04 -0.73 1.32
N ALA A 120 2.19 -1.74 1.28
CA ALA A 120 0.73 -1.55 1.19
C ALA A 120 0.18 -0.85 2.45
N TRP A 121 0.69 -1.18 3.63
CA TRP A 121 0.37 -0.48 4.88
C TRP A 121 0.79 1.00 4.85
N ALA A 122 2.01 1.27 4.36
CA ALA A 122 2.51 2.64 4.22
C ALA A 122 1.65 3.45 3.25
N VAL A 123 1.22 2.87 2.13
CA VAL A 123 0.34 3.53 1.15
C VAL A 123 -1.04 3.79 1.73
N LEU A 124 -1.63 2.81 2.44
CA LEU A 124 -2.95 2.96 3.07
C LEU A 124 -2.97 4.08 4.13
N GLY A 125 -1.88 4.24 4.86
CA GLY A 125 -1.70 5.31 5.85
C GLY A 125 -1.07 6.60 5.31
N ASP A 126 -0.82 6.70 3.99
CA ASP A 126 -0.13 7.82 3.34
C ASP A 126 1.22 8.19 4.00
N GLN A 127 1.95 7.17 4.47
CA GLN A 127 3.18 7.29 5.25
C GLN A 127 4.43 7.41 4.37
N LEU A 128 4.64 8.60 3.79
CA LEU A 128 5.72 8.86 2.81
C LEU A 128 7.11 8.40 3.27
N ARG A 129 7.46 8.65 4.54
CA ARG A 129 8.79 8.29 5.06
C ARG A 129 8.99 6.77 5.14
N LEU A 130 7.95 6.03 5.55
CA LEU A 130 7.98 4.58 5.59
C LEU A 130 7.99 3.98 4.19
N ALA A 131 7.14 4.49 3.28
CA ALA A 131 7.12 4.05 1.89
C ALA A 131 8.48 4.30 1.20
N SER A 132 9.08 5.48 1.40
CA SER A 132 10.38 5.84 0.84
C SER A 132 11.48 4.91 1.34
N PHE A 133 11.48 4.60 2.65
CA PHE A 133 12.41 3.63 3.22
C PHE A 133 12.25 2.24 2.57
N LEU A 134 11.03 1.73 2.46
CA LEU A 134 10.76 0.40 1.89
C LEU A 134 11.20 0.31 0.42
N LEU A 135 10.82 1.31 -0.39
CA LEU A 135 11.16 1.37 -1.81
C LEU A 135 12.68 1.52 -2.03
N ALA A 136 13.36 2.32 -1.19
CA ALA A 136 14.82 2.46 -1.22
C ALA A 136 15.56 1.16 -0.85
N ASN A 137 14.91 0.27 -0.10
CA ASN A 137 15.42 -1.06 0.26
C ASN A 137 14.98 -2.16 -0.73
N GLY A 138 14.57 -1.79 -1.95
CA GLY A 138 14.34 -2.73 -3.04
C GLY A 138 12.99 -3.44 -3.03
N VAL A 139 12.02 -2.99 -2.22
CA VAL A 139 10.64 -3.48 -2.33
C VAL A 139 10.06 -3.04 -3.67
N ASP A 140 9.70 -3.98 -4.53
CA ASP A 140 9.07 -3.69 -5.82
C ASP A 140 7.60 -3.28 -5.64
N PRO A 141 7.21 -2.05 -6.02
CA PRO A 141 5.81 -1.62 -5.94
C PRO A 141 4.88 -2.41 -6.87
N ASN A 142 5.38 -3.04 -7.94
CA ASN A 142 4.57 -3.81 -8.88
C ASN A 142 4.20 -5.20 -8.34
N GLU A 143 5.02 -5.78 -7.46
CA GLU A 143 4.73 -7.04 -6.77
C GLU A 143 3.92 -6.83 -5.47
N THR A 144 3.79 -5.58 -5.04
CA THR A 144 3.07 -5.21 -3.82
C THR A 144 1.58 -5.15 -4.06
N GLN A 145 0.83 -5.91 -3.25
CA GLN A 145 -0.64 -5.94 -3.33
C GLN A 145 -1.31 -5.31 -2.11
N LEU A 146 -2.36 -4.52 -2.35
CA LEU A 146 -3.33 -4.05 -1.37
C LEU A 146 -4.70 -4.64 -1.73
N ASN A 147 -5.29 -5.46 -0.84
CA ASN A 147 -6.56 -6.15 -1.10
C ASN A 147 -6.59 -6.90 -2.46
N HIS A 148 -5.53 -7.65 -2.76
CA HIS A 148 -5.35 -8.42 -4.01
C HIS A 148 -5.22 -7.58 -5.28
N ARG A 149 -4.90 -6.28 -5.16
CA ARG A 149 -4.68 -5.38 -6.29
C ARG A 149 -3.32 -4.73 -6.24
N PRO A 150 -2.74 -4.35 -7.38
CA PRO A 150 -1.52 -3.57 -7.41
C PRO A 150 -1.62 -2.35 -6.48
N VAL A 151 -0.56 -2.09 -5.71
CA VAL A 151 -0.57 -1.02 -4.69
C VAL A 151 -0.87 0.36 -5.28
N VAL A 152 -0.51 0.59 -6.55
CA VAL A 152 -0.84 1.82 -7.29
C VAL A 152 -2.33 2.07 -7.44
N GLU A 153 -3.17 1.04 -7.53
CA GLU A 153 -4.63 1.20 -7.59
C GLU A 153 -5.18 1.72 -6.27
N GLY A 154 -4.67 1.18 -5.17
CA GLY A 154 -4.95 1.65 -3.82
C GLY A 154 -4.51 3.11 -3.65
N ALA A 155 -3.26 3.41 -4.01
CA ALA A 155 -2.70 4.76 -3.92
C ALA A 155 -3.54 5.78 -4.70
N ALA A 156 -4.00 5.43 -5.91
CA ALA A 156 -4.82 6.32 -6.72
C ALA A 156 -6.18 6.65 -6.09
N SER A 157 -6.68 5.74 -5.25
CA SER A 157 -7.98 5.87 -4.58
C SER A 157 -7.91 6.67 -3.28
N VAL A 158 -6.91 6.39 -2.43
CA VAL A 158 -6.89 6.88 -1.04
C VAL A 158 -5.64 7.68 -0.64
N ALA A 159 -4.53 7.58 -1.37
CA ALA A 159 -3.27 8.21 -0.98
C ALA A 159 -3.09 9.61 -1.61
N SER A 160 -2.09 10.34 -1.13
CA SER A 160 -1.71 11.63 -1.68
C SER A 160 -1.05 11.52 -3.06
N CYS A 161 -1.05 12.62 -3.81
CA CYS A 161 -0.26 12.72 -5.04
C CYS A 161 1.23 12.53 -4.78
N ALA A 162 1.75 12.95 -3.62
CA ALA A 162 3.15 12.74 -3.25
C ALA A 162 3.47 11.25 -3.07
N MET A 163 2.55 10.47 -2.48
CA MET A 163 2.73 9.02 -2.34
C MET A 163 2.70 8.33 -3.70
N MET A 164 1.79 8.75 -4.59
CA MET A 164 1.77 8.24 -5.96
C MET A 164 3.06 8.61 -6.71
N GLU A 165 3.51 9.86 -6.65
CA GLU A 165 4.78 10.29 -7.26
C GLU A 165 5.94 9.41 -6.77
N LEU A 166 6.03 9.18 -5.46
CA LEU A 166 7.04 8.32 -4.87
C LEU A 166 7.00 6.88 -5.43
N LEU A 167 5.83 6.25 -5.49
CA LEU A 167 5.70 4.90 -6.07
C LEU A 167 6.16 4.87 -7.53
N LEU A 168 5.73 5.87 -8.32
CA LEU A 168 6.06 5.96 -9.73
C LEU A 168 7.55 6.23 -9.97
N ASP A 169 8.19 7.04 -9.14
CA ASP A 169 9.63 7.31 -9.19
C ASP A 169 10.46 6.07 -8.88
N HIS A 170 9.90 5.13 -8.13
CA HIS A 170 10.45 3.79 -7.87
C HIS A 170 9.94 2.71 -8.84
N GLY A 171 9.46 3.09 -10.03
CA GLY A 171 9.19 2.15 -11.11
C GLY A 171 7.83 1.48 -11.08
N ALA A 172 6.89 1.97 -10.26
CA ALA A 172 5.52 1.46 -10.29
C ALA A 172 4.85 1.72 -11.66
N THR A 173 4.18 0.70 -12.18
CA THR A 173 3.46 0.73 -13.46
C THR A 173 1.97 0.96 -13.27
N ILE A 174 1.43 1.87 -14.07
CA ILE A 174 0.00 2.23 -14.08
C ILE A 174 -0.75 1.47 -15.19
N GLU A 175 -0.07 1.17 -16.30
CA GLU A 175 -0.67 0.53 -17.45
C GLU A 175 -1.22 -0.86 -17.11
N GLY A 176 -2.45 -1.14 -17.55
CA GLY A 176 -3.12 -2.40 -17.23
C GLY A 176 -3.66 -2.52 -15.79
N THR A 177 -3.46 -1.50 -14.96
CA THR A 177 -4.03 -1.41 -13.60
C THR A 177 -5.28 -0.53 -13.56
N GLY A 178 -6.14 -0.71 -12.56
CA GLY A 178 -7.31 0.11 -12.26
C GLY A 178 -7.00 1.48 -11.61
N ALA A 179 -5.78 2.01 -11.68
CA ALA A 179 -5.41 3.25 -11.00
C ALA A 179 -6.20 4.49 -11.49
N LEU A 180 -6.40 4.65 -12.81
CA LEU A 180 -7.26 5.72 -13.32
C LEU A 180 -8.70 5.58 -12.82
N PHE A 181 -9.16 4.33 -12.71
CA PHE A 181 -10.48 4.01 -12.20
C PHE A 181 -10.62 4.45 -10.75
N GLY A 182 -9.65 4.09 -9.89
CA GLY A 182 -9.59 4.51 -8.49
C GLY A 182 -9.67 6.03 -8.35
N ALA A 183 -8.89 6.76 -9.14
CA ALA A 183 -8.90 8.22 -9.14
C ALA A 183 -10.26 8.81 -9.53
N VAL A 184 -10.91 8.29 -10.59
CA VAL A 184 -12.22 8.79 -11.04
C VAL A 184 -13.34 8.42 -10.06
N CYS A 185 -13.35 7.19 -9.55
CA CYS A 185 -14.30 6.73 -8.53
C CYS A 185 -14.30 7.62 -7.30
N HIS A 186 -13.11 7.99 -6.83
CA HIS A 186 -12.94 8.84 -5.65
C HIS A 186 -12.89 10.34 -6.00
N ARG A 187 -13.21 10.70 -7.26
CA ARG A 187 -13.28 12.08 -7.76
C ARG A 187 -11.98 12.88 -7.58
N ARG A 188 -10.83 12.20 -7.59
CA ARG A 188 -9.48 12.73 -7.41
C ARG A 188 -8.95 13.33 -8.72
N ILE A 189 -9.35 14.56 -9.04
CA ILE A 189 -8.90 15.27 -10.26
C ILE A 189 -7.39 15.53 -10.23
N ASP A 190 -6.83 15.83 -9.07
CA ASP A 190 -5.40 16.03 -8.83
C ASP A 190 -4.58 14.76 -9.12
N MET A 191 -5.06 13.60 -8.63
CA MET A 191 -4.44 12.31 -8.92
C MET A 191 -4.53 11.97 -10.40
N LEU A 192 -5.71 12.18 -11.02
CA LEU A 192 -5.89 11.96 -12.45
C LEU A 192 -4.95 12.85 -13.28
N THR A 193 -4.79 14.11 -12.88
CA THR A 193 -3.84 15.06 -13.47
C THR A 193 -2.41 14.52 -13.39
N LEU A 194 -1.99 14.05 -12.21
CA LEU A 194 -0.67 13.46 -12.01
C LEU A 194 -0.45 12.25 -12.95
N LEU A 195 -1.41 11.32 -13.01
CA LEU A 195 -1.28 10.07 -13.79
C LEU A 195 -1.27 10.32 -15.31
N VAL A 196 -2.04 11.30 -15.79
CA VAL A 196 -2.19 11.57 -17.23
C VAL A 196 -1.13 12.56 -17.73
N GLU A 197 -0.94 13.69 -17.05
CA GLU A 197 -0.09 14.79 -17.56
C GLU A 197 1.38 14.58 -17.24
N LYS A 198 1.72 14.23 -15.98
CA LYS A 198 3.12 14.21 -15.55
C LYS A 198 3.90 13.00 -16.06
N ARG A 199 3.22 11.91 -16.40
CA ARG A 199 3.88 10.66 -16.85
C ARG A 199 3.60 10.29 -18.31
N LYS A 200 2.75 11.03 -19.03
CA LYS A 200 2.45 10.88 -20.48
C LYS A 200 2.15 9.45 -20.96
N MET A 201 1.74 8.56 -20.08
CA MET A 201 1.71 7.11 -20.35
C MET A 201 0.32 6.51 -20.42
N THR A 202 -0.72 7.25 -20.04
CA THR A 202 -2.04 6.63 -19.87
C THR A 202 -3.00 7.09 -20.95
N ASN A 203 -3.40 6.15 -21.82
CA ASN A 203 -4.53 6.35 -22.71
C ASN A 203 -5.80 6.50 -21.85
N ILE A 204 -6.34 7.72 -21.77
CA ILE A 204 -7.55 8.02 -20.98
C ILE A 204 -8.77 7.20 -21.43
N ASN A 205 -8.75 6.70 -22.66
CA ASN A 205 -9.79 5.89 -23.27
C ASN A 205 -9.51 4.38 -23.14
N ALA A 206 -8.43 3.96 -22.46
CA ALA A 206 -8.15 2.55 -22.23
C ALA A 206 -9.31 1.90 -21.46
N ILE A 207 -9.74 0.73 -21.96
CA ILE A 207 -10.76 -0.07 -21.30
C ILE A 207 -10.17 -0.58 -19.99
N GLN A 208 -10.65 -0.04 -18.88
CA GLN A 208 -10.25 -0.47 -17.55
C GLN A 208 -10.96 -1.78 -17.20
N PRO A 209 -10.33 -2.68 -16.42
CA PRO A 209 -10.95 -3.94 -16.02
C PRO A 209 -12.21 -3.73 -15.19
N ALA A 210 -13.16 -4.65 -15.30
CA ALA A 210 -14.32 -4.68 -14.42
C ALA A 210 -13.89 -5.12 -13.02
N ASP A 211 -14.64 -4.66 -12.02
CA ASP A 211 -14.46 -5.09 -10.64
C ASP A 211 -15.82 -5.30 -9.97
N GLU A 212 -16.18 -6.57 -9.87
CA GLU A 212 -17.44 -7.03 -9.31
C GLU A 212 -17.59 -6.65 -7.82
N ASN A 213 -16.48 -6.61 -7.07
CA ASN A 213 -16.50 -6.31 -5.64
C ASN A 213 -16.86 -4.85 -5.35
N GLN A 214 -16.63 -3.93 -6.30
CA GLN A 214 -16.99 -2.52 -6.17
C GLN A 214 -18.15 -2.12 -7.09
N SER A 215 -18.82 -3.10 -7.72
CA SER A 215 -19.89 -2.86 -8.71
C SER A 215 -19.45 -1.93 -9.85
N LEU A 216 -18.22 -2.19 -10.32
CA LEU A 216 -17.53 -1.42 -11.34
C LEU A 216 -17.57 -2.18 -12.66
N THR A 217 -18.15 -1.53 -13.67
CA THR A 217 -18.21 -2.03 -15.03
C THR A 217 -16.88 -1.76 -15.73
N ALA A 218 -16.41 -2.72 -16.53
CA ALA A 218 -15.29 -2.49 -17.44
C ALA A 218 -15.64 -1.36 -18.41
N GLY A 219 -14.66 -0.52 -18.75
CA GLY A 219 -14.87 0.56 -19.72
C GLY A 219 -13.92 1.73 -19.55
N PRO A 220 -13.98 2.72 -20.47
CA PRO A 220 -13.23 3.96 -20.34
C PRO A 220 -13.68 4.77 -19.10
N VAL A 221 -12.76 5.49 -18.47
CA VAL A 221 -13.06 6.22 -17.22
C VAL A 221 -14.09 7.34 -17.37
N LEU A 222 -14.29 7.85 -18.59
CA LEU A 222 -15.37 8.80 -18.91
C LEU A 222 -16.77 8.20 -18.70
N HIS A 223 -16.96 6.95 -19.11
CA HIS A 223 -18.25 6.27 -18.97
C HIS A 223 -18.61 6.03 -17.50
N LEU A 224 -17.61 5.69 -16.69
CA LEU A 224 -17.77 5.62 -15.23
C LEU A 224 -18.25 6.96 -14.65
N ALA A 225 -17.60 8.07 -15.03
CA ALA A 225 -17.95 9.40 -14.55
C ALA A 225 -19.38 9.79 -14.96
N ILE A 226 -19.81 9.45 -16.18
CA ILE A 226 -21.18 9.69 -16.67
C ILE A 226 -22.20 8.85 -15.88
N ARG A 227 -21.98 7.54 -15.74
CA ARG A 227 -22.87 6.62 -15.01
C ARG A 227 -23.04 7.02 -13.54
N LYS A 228 -21.96 7.49 -12.90
CA LYS A 228 -21.97 8.00 -11.53
C LYS A 228 -22.45 9.46 -11.43
N LYS A 229 -22.74 10.11 -12.55
CA LYS A 229 -23.18 11.52 -12.67
C LYS A 229 -22.19 12.53 -12.05
N TYR A 230 -20.89 12.25 -12.14
CA TYR A 230 -19.84 13.12 -11.63
C TYR A 230 -19.54 14.27 -12.59
N ARG A 231 -20.45 15.25 -12.67
CA ARG A 231 -20.37 16.38 -13.62
C ARG A 231 -18.99 17.06 -13.70
N PRO A 232 -18.36 17.47 -12.58
CA PRO A 232 -17.04 18.12 -12.67
C PRO A 232 -15.98 17.20 -13.27
N MET A 233 -16.06 15.90 -12.99
CA MET A 233 -15.13 14.90 -13.53
C MET A 233 -15.38 14.66 -15.02
N VAL A 234 -16.65 14.60 -15.47
CA VAL A 234 -17.00 14.51 -16.90
C VAL A 234 -16.46 15.70 -17.68
N ARG A 235 -16.66 16.92 -17.17
CA ARG A 235 -16.14 18.16 -17.79
C ARG A 235 -14.62 18.09 -17.90
N VAL A 236 -13.92 17.80 -16.80
CA VAL A 236 -12.46 17.70 -16.78
C VAL A 236 -11.94 16.60 -17.73
N LEU A 237 -12.58 15.44 -17.77
CA LEU A 237 -12.19 14.35 -18.66
C LEU A 237 -12.27 14.73 -20.13
N ILE A 238 -13.30 15.46 -20.54
CA ILE A 238 -13.46 15.85 -21.96
C ILE A 238 -12.65 17.11 -22.28
N GLU A 239 -12.75 18.16 -21.46
CA GLU A 239 -12.12 19.46 -21.74
C GLU A 239 -10.60 19.42 -21.55
N ARG A 240 -10.13 18.79 -20.47
CA ARG A 240 -8.72 18.82 -20.08
C ARG A 240 -7.97 17.57 -20.54
N PHE A 241 -8.59 16.40 -20.42
CA PHE A 241 -7.94 15.12 -20.78
C PHE A 241 -8.31 14.59 -22.16
N HIS A 242 -9.16 15.31 -22.91
CA HIS A 242 -9.59 14.96 -24.27
C HIS A 242 -10.12 13.52 -24.39
N ALA A 243 -10.81 13.04 -23.35
CA ALA A 243 -11.45 11.73 -23.36
C ALA A 243 -12.51 11.67 -24.45
N ASP A 244 -12.49 10.59 -25.23
CA ASP A 244 -13.40 10.40 -26.34
C ASP A 244 -14.77 9.95 -25.79
N PRO A 245 -15.83 10.77 -25.91
CA PRO A 245 -17.17 10.38 -25.48
C PRO A 245 -17.73 9.19 -26.27
N LEU A 246 -17.09 8.83 -27.39
CA LEU A 246 -17.48 7.73 -28.26
C LEU A 246 -16.62 6.47 -28.05
N ALA A 247 -15.69 6.48 -27.10
CA ALA A 247 -14.86 5.32 -26.79
C ALA A 247 -15.73 4.11 -26.41
N ARG A 248 -15.39 2.92 -26.94
CA ARG A 248 -16.22 1.72 -26.81
C ARG A 248 -16.32 1.24 -25.36
N ASP A 249 -17.55 1.24 -24.81
CA ASP A 249 -17.91 0.63 -23.52
C ASP A 249 -18.52 -0.78 -23.74
N PRO A 250 -17.94 -1.86 -23.15
CA PRO A 250 -18.46 -3.22 -23.26
C PRO A 250 -19.89 -3.43 -22.72
N GLU A 251 -20.33 -2.69 -21.69
CA GLU A 251 -21.65 -2.91 -21.06
C GLU A 251 -22.77 -2.17 -21.79
N VAL A 252 -22.53 -0.92 -22.21
CA VAL A 252 -23.44 -0.19 -23.13
C VAL A 252 -23.68 -1.04 -24.39
N TRP A 253 -22.64 -1.69 -24.88
CA TRP A 253 -22.72 -2.58 -26.05
C TRP A 253 -23.59 -3.82 -25.80
N LYS A 254 -23.52 -4.43 -24.61
CA LYS A 254 -24.38 -5.57 -24.25
C LYS A 254 -25.85 -5.18 -24.11
N GLU A 255 -26.14 -4.08 -23.43
CA GLU A 255 -27.53 -3.60 -23.24
C GLU A 255 -28.19 -3.22 -24.58
N THR A 256 -27.41 -2.66 -25.52
CA THR A 256 -27.91 -2.22 -26.83
C THR A 256 -28.05 -3.36 -27.82
N ASN A 257 -27.15 -4.35 -27.83
CA ASN A 257 -27.30 -5.55 -28.66
C ASN A 257 -28.49 -6.44 -28.26
N ASN A 258 -28.94 -6.37 -26.99
CA ASN A 258 -30.12 -7.13 -26.53
C ASN A 258 -31.46 -6.52 -26.99
N LYS A 259 -31.46 -5.27 -27.47
CA LYS A 259 -32.64 -4.60 -28.03
C LYS A 259 -32.56 -4.62 -29.55
N HIS A 260 -33.26 -5.59 -30.14
CA HIS A 260 -33.40 -5.86 -31.57
C HIS A 260 -33.37 -4.60 -32.47
N ASN A 261 -32.20 -4.28 -33.03
CA ASN A 261 -32.06 -3.61 -34.32
C ASN A 261 -30.59 -3.63 -34.78
N ASN A 262 -30.41 -3.62 -36.10
CA ASN A 262 -29.12 -3.63 -36.82
C ASN A 262 -27.95 -3.06 -35.99
N PRO A 263 -26.90 -3.86 -35.68
CA PRO A 263 -25.84 -3.49 -34.73
C PRO A 263 -25.11 -2.20 -35.10
N LEU A 264 -25.13 -1.78 -36.36
CA LEU A 264 -24.54 -0.52 -36.82
C LEU A 264 -25.36 0.73 -36.44
N ASN A 265 -26.69 0.63 -36.38
CA ASN A 265 -27.57 1.75 -36.00
C ASN A 265 -27.69 1.89 -34.49
N ALA A 266 -27.76 0.76 -33.76
CA ALA A 266 -27.69 0.75 -32.30
C ALA A 266 -26.37 1.35 -31.79
N ASN A 267 -25.26 1.10 -32.51
CA ASN A 267 -23.96 1.73 -32.25
C ASN A 267 -24.06 3.26 -32.35
N LYS A 268 -24.61 3.80 -33.44
CA LYS A 268 -24.76 5.25 -33.63
C LYS A 268 -25.67 5.91 -32.59
N ASP A 269 -26.75 5.25 -32.19
CA ASP A 269 -27.72 5.80 -31.22
C ASP A 269 -27.19 5.79 -29.79
N ALA A 270 -26.46 4.74 -29.39
CA ALA A 270 -25.81 4.65 -28.07
C ALA A 270 -24.68 5.67 -27.94
N LEU A 271 -23.82 5.75 -28.96
CA LEU A 271 -22.78 6.76 -29.11
C LEU A 271 -23.37 8.19 -29.08
N GLY A 272 -24.49 8.40 -29.79
CA GLY A 272 -25.20 9.67 -29.80
C GLY A 272 -25.82 10.04 -28.45
N LYS A 273 -26.35 9.07 -27.69
CA LYS A 273 -26.90 9.31 -26.34
C LYS A 273 -25.82 9.63 -25.32
N ILE A 274 -24.72 8.88 -25.30
CA ILE A 274 -23.61 9.11 -24.36
C ILE A 274 -22.91 10.43 -24.69
N GLY A 275 -22.70 10.72 -25.98
CA GLY A 275 -22.20 12.02 -26.41
C GLY A 275 -23.12 13.17 -25.97
N LYS A 276 -24.44 13.04 -26.16
CA LYS A 276 -25.42 14.03 -25.69
C LYS A 276 -25.47 14.14 -24.17
N GLU A 277 -25.43 13.04 -23.44
CA GLU A 277 -25.39 13.04 -21.98
C GLU A 277 -24.11 13.69 -21.46
N GLY A 278 -22.95 13.36 -22.02
CA GLY A 278 -21.68 14.03 -21.71
C GLY A 278 -21.76 15.54 -21.96
N LEU A 279 -22.27 15.95 -23.13
CA LEU A 279 -22.48 17.36 -23.49
C LEU A 279 -23.46 18.06 -22.55
N THR A 280 -24.61 17.46 -22.22
CA THR A 280 -25.57 18.05 -21.27
C THR A 280 -25.05 18.14 -19.83
N LEU A 281 -24.03 17.36 -19.46
CA LEU A 281 -23.35 17.49 -18.18
C LEU A 281 -22.27 18.59 -18.19
N MET A 282 -21.93 19.14 -19.37
CA MET A 282 -21.07 20.33 -19.56
C MET A 282 -21.80 21.66 -19.45
N ASP A 283 -23.12 21.69 -19.68
CA ASP A 283 -23.97 22.86 -19.45
C ASP A 283 -24.28 23.02 -17.95
#